data_AF-A0A4Y7PJJ7-F1
#
_entry.id   AF-A0A4Y7PJJ7-F1
#
_cell.length_a   1.000
_cell.length_b   1.000
_cell.length_c   1.000
_cell.angle_alpha   90.00
_cell.angle_beta   90.00
_cell.angle_gamma   90.00
#
_symmetry.space_group_name_H-M   'P 1'
#
loop_
_entity.id
_entity.type
_entity.pdbx_description
1 polymer ?
#
loop_
_entity_poly.entity_id
_entity_poly.type
_entity_poly.pdbx_seq_one_letter_code
_entity_poly.pdbx_strand_id
1 'polypeptide(L)'
;MPPPEGSKRDATYYFDDGDVVFVFEKVLFKVHGTFLKHFSEIFRDMLEVPQGHNKDKDGSESNPIQLEQVKADEFRDICRVMYHGLSRGNSIGKVLTDVSP
;
A
#
# COMPACT_ATOMS: atom_id res chain seq x y z
N MET A 1 11.49 -8.80 9.66
CA MET A 1 10.76 -9.99 10.08
C MET A 1 10.06 -10.61 8.87
N PRO A 2 10.12 -11.94 8.65
CA PRO A 2 9.35 -12.57 7.59
C PRO A 2 7.83 -12.38 7.81
N PRO A 3 7.00 -12.47 6.76
CA PRO A 3 5.55 -12.47 6.90
C PRO A 3 5.08 -13.54 7.90
N PRO A 4 4.07 -13.25 8.75
CA PRO A 4 3.43 -14.24 9.59
C PRO A 4 2.94 -15.45 8.79
N GLU A 5 3.01 -16.64 9.37
CA GLU A 5 2.56 -17.86 8.72
C GLU A 5 1.05 -17.82 8.39
N GLY A 6 0.74 -18.22 7.15
CA GLY A 6 -0.62 -18.18 6.60
C GLY A 6 -1.08 -16.79 6.14
N SER A 7 -0.16 -15.82 6.04
CA SER A 7 -0.47 -14.52 5.45
C SER A 7 -0.98 -14.64 4.02
N LYS A 8 -1.96 -13.81 3.67
CA LYS A 8 -2.57 -13.75 2.33
C LYS A 8 -2.40 -12.36 1.74
N ARG A 9 -2.23 -12.29 0.42
CA ARG A 9 -2.21 -11.02 -0.31
C ARG A 9 -3.62 -10.42 -0.32
N ASP A 10 -3.70 -9.12 -0.08
CA ASP A 10 -4.93 -8.39 -0.30
C ASP A 10 -5.37 -8.50 -1.76
N ALA A 11 -6.66 -8.71 -2.01
CA ALA A 11 -7.17 -8.92 -3.36
C ALA A 11 -7.19 -7.65 -4.22
N THR A 12 -7.15 -6.47 -3.60
CA THR A 12 -7.27 -5.17 -4.28
C THR A 12 -5.97 -4.38 -4.23
N TYR A 13 -5.27 -4.41 -3.09
CA TYR A 13 -4.11 -3.55 -2.82
C TYR A 13 -2.82 -4.36 -2.66
N TYR A 14 -2.61 -5.29 -3.58
CA TYR A 14 -1.34 -5.98 -3.78
C TYR A 14 -0.89 -5.81 -5.23
N PHE A 15 -0.14 -4.75 -5.49
CA PHE A 15 0.27 -4.36 -6.83
C PHE A 15 1.61 -4.96 -7.21
N ASP A 16 1.73 -5.45 -8.45
CA ASP A 16 3.00 -6.01 -8.94
C ASP A 16 4.11 -4.96 -9.03
N ASP A 17 3.74 -3.71 -9.32
CA ASP A 17 4.61 -2.53 -9.39
C ASP A 17 4.77 -1.76 -8.06
N GLY A 18 4.11 -2.21 -6.99
CA GLY A 18 4.28 -1.62 -5.66
C GLY A 18 5.72 -1.76 -5.13
N ASP A 19 6.21 -0.74 -4.42
CA ASP A 19 7.60 -0.64 -3.95
C ASP A 19 7.75 -0.86 -2.44
N VAL A 20 6.63 -1.04 -1.72
CA VAL A 20 6.59 -1.26 -0.28
C VAL A 20 5.50 -2.26 0.09
N VAL A 21 5.87 -3.19 0.97
CA VAL A 21 5.01 -4.26 1.48
C VAL A 21 4.75 -4.05 2.97
N PHE A 22 3.48 -4.02 3.34
CA PHE A 22 3.03 -4.05 4.72
C PHE A 22 2.35 -5.37 5.05
N VAL A 23 2.36 -5.73 6.32
CA VAL A 23 1.49 -6.76 6.87
C VAL A 23 0.70 -6.22 8.06
N PHE A 24 -0.61 -6.39 7.99
CA PHE A 24 -1.53 -6.09 9.08
C PHE A 24 -2.27 -7.38 9.43
N GLU A 25 -2.12 -7.83 10.68
CA GLU A 25 -2.58 -9.16 11.14
C GLU A 25 -1.97 -10.30 10.31
N LYS A 26 -2.63 -10.72 9.24
CA LYS A 26 -2.16 -11.74 8.27
C LYS A 26 -2.50 -11.36 6.83
N VAL A 27 -2.68 -10.07 6.56
CA VAL A 27 -2.99 -9.56 5.23
C VAL A 27 -1.81 -8.72 4.74
N LEU A 28 -1.24 -9.14 3.62
CA LEU A 28 -0.15 -8.44 2.95
C LEU A 28 -0.72 -7.42 1.97
N PHE A 29 -0.18 -6.21 2.05
CA PHE A 29 -0.47 -5.13 1.12
C PHE A 29 0.83 -4.77 0.43
N LYS A 30 0.80 -4.64 -0.90
CA LYS A 30 1.93 -4.17 -1.69
C LYS A 30 1.48 -2.93 -2.45
N VAL A 31 1.99 -1.77 -2.05
CA VAL A 31 1.49 -0.45 -2.44
C VAL A 31 2.63 0.47 -2.85
N HIS A 32 2.31 1.65 -3.38
CA HIS A 32 3.27 2.67 -3.76
C HIS A 32 3.54 3.61 -2.59
N GLY A 33 4.77 3.57 -2.06
CA GLY A 33 5.26 4.41 -0.98
C GLY A 33 5.10 5.90 -1.25
N THR A 34 5.17 6.33 -2.53
CA THR A 34 4.92 7.72 -2.92
C THR A 34 3.60 8.27 -2.40
N PHE A 35 2.50 7.50 -2.48
CA PHE A 35 1.20 7.94 -1.95
C PHE A 35 1.21 8.03 -0.43
N LEU A 36 1.82 7.07 0.25
CA LEU A 36 1.91 7.06 1.72
C LEU A 36 2.69 8.27 2.24
N LYS A 37 3.81 8.61 1.58
CA LYS A 37 4.62 9.81 1.88
C LYS A 37 3.83 11.11 1.71
N HIS A 38 2.91 11.15 0.75
CA HIS A 38 2.06 12.32 0.50
C HIS A 38 0.91 12.43 1.53
N PHE A 39 0.35 11.30 1.96
CA PHE A 39 -0.80 11.28 2.85
C PHE A 39 -0.46 11.37 4.34
N SER A 40 0.77 11.01 4.75
CA SER A 40 1.15 10.97 6.17
C SER A 40 2.63 11.28 6.38
N GLU A 41 2.89 12.24 7.24
CA GLU A 41 4.25 12.58 7.68
C GLU A 41 4.92 11.42 8.42
N ILE A 42 4.14 10.63 9.17
CA ILE A 42 4.66 9.45 9.87
C ILE A 42 5.15 8.40 8.88
N PHE A 43 4.37 8.12 7.83
CA PHE A 43 4.80 7.18 6.79
C PHE A 43 5.96 7.75 5.97
N ARG A 44 6.00 9.07 5.76
CA ARG A 44 7.14 9.73 5.12
C ARG A 44 8.42 9.51 5.90
N ASP A 45 8.43 9.87 7.17
CA ASP A 45 9.61 9.78 8.01
C ASP A 45 10.07 8.33 8.13
N MET A 46 9.14 7.37 8.31
CA MET A 46 9.43 5.94 8.38
C MET A 46 10.04 5.39 7.08
N LEU A 47 9.55 5.81 5.92
CA LEU A 47 10.02 5.33 4.61
C LEU A 47 11.26 6.07 4.08
N GLU A 48 11.61 7.20 4.69
CA GLU A 48 12.81 7.99 4.36
C GLU A 48 14.02 7.63 5.21
N VAL A 49 13.83 6.86 6.29
CA VAL A 49 14.95 6.29 7.05
C VAL A 49 15.83 5.49 6.10
N PRO A 50 17.14 5.81 5.98
CA PRO A 50 18.07 5.05 5.15
C PRO A 50 18.14 3.60 5.62
N GLN A 51 17.46 2.73 4.88
CA GLN A 51 17.57 1.30 5.03
C GLN A 51 18.97 0.92 4.53
N GLY A 52 19.82 0.37 5.40
CA GLY A 52 21.17 -0.06 5.01
C GLY A 52 21.12 -1.01 3.79
N HIS A 53 22.26 -1.18 3.09
CA HIS A 53 22.39 -1.98 1.85
C HIS A 53 22.08 -3.49 1.96
N ASN A 54 21.28 -3.90 2.93
CA ASN A 54 20.93 -5.27 3.15
C ASN A 54 19.84 -5.71 2.15
N LYS A 55 19.92 -6.98 1.73
CA LYS A 55 18.93 -7.59 0.82
C LYS A 55 17.52 -7.66 1.44
N ASP A 56 17.43 -7.52 2.75
CA ASP A 56 16.20 -7.52 3.54
C ASP A 56 15.81 -6.11 3.97
N LYS A 57 15.71 -5.20 3.00
CA LYS A 57 15.14 -3.86 3.23
C LYS A 57 13.74 -3.99 3.85
N ASP A 58 13.44 -3.23 4.89
CA ASP A 58 12.09 -3.18 5.44
C ASP A 58 11.10 -2.70 4.38
N GLY A 59 9.97 -3.39 4.32
CA GLY A 59 8.96 -3.19 3.30
C GLY A 59 9.21 -4.03 2.05
N SER A 60 10.15 -4.98 2.05
CA SER A 60 10.24 -5.99 1.00
C SER A 60 9.25 -7.13 1.22
N GLU A 61 9.06 -8.01 0.23
CA GLU A 61 8.24 -9.22 0.41
C GLU A 61 8.85 -10.20 1.43
N SER A 62 10.18 -10.23 1.56
CA SER A 62 10.88 -11.05 2.57
C SER A 62 10.87 -10.41 3.97
N ASN A 63 10.65 -9.10 4.04
CA ASN A 63 10.70 -8.31 5.26
C ASN A 63 9.61 -7.21 5.26
N PRO A 64 8.31 -7.57 5.28
CA PRO A 64 7.23 -6.59 5.27
C PRO A 64 7.22 -5.74 6.55
N ILE A 65 6.77 -4.50 6.43
CA ILE A 65 6.56 -3.63 7.59
C ILE A 65 5.31 -4.11 8.33
N GLN A 66 5.47 -4.51 9.59
CA GLN A 66 4.37 -4.96 10.44
C GLN A 66 3.93 -3.84 11.38
N LEU A 67 2.62 -3.54 11.40
CA LEU A 67 2.01 -2.60 12.34
C LEU A 67 0.91 -3.33 13.12
N GLU A 68 1.19 -3.67 14.37
CA GLU A 68 0.30 -4.49 15.20
C GLU A 68 -0.93 -3.74 15.73
N GLN A 69 -0.89 -2.40 15.72
CA GLN A 69 -1.93 -1.55 16.28
C GLN A 69 -3.00 -1.14 15.26
N VAL A 70 -2.87 -1.57 14.00
CA VAL A 70 -3.76 -1.18 12.90
C VAL A 70 -4.35 -2.44 12.28
N LYS A 71 -5.67 -2.48 12.10
CA LYS A 71 -6.35 -3.61 11.44
C LYS A 71 -6.18 -3.56 9.93
N ALA A 72 -6.25 -4.71 9.27
CA ALA A 72 -6.18 -4.79 7.82
C ALA A 72 -7.27 -3.96 7.12
N ASP A 73 -8.48 -3.92 7.69
CA ASP A 73 -9.60 -3.13 7.14
C ASP A 73 -9.36 -1.62 7.23
N GLU A 74 -8.78 -1.14 8.33
CA GLU A 74 -8.44 0.28 8.50
C GLU A 74 -7.39 0.72 7.48
N PHE A 75 -6.37 -0.12 7.24
CA PHE A 75 -5.39 0.16 6.19
C PHE A 75 -6.02 0.10 4.80
N ARG A 76 -6.98 -0.79 4.56
CA ARG A 76 -7.72 -0.87 3.29
C ARG A 76 -8.49 0.42 3.00
N ASP A 77 -9.08 1.04 4.01
CA ASP A 77 -9.74 2.35 3.87
C ASP A 77 -8.74 3.46 3.54
N ILE A 78 -7.54 3.45 4.14
CA ILE A 78 -6.46 4.37 3.77
C ILE A 78 -6.08 4.17 2.30
N CYS A 79 -5.86 2.92 1.87
CA CYS A 79 -5.58 2.61 0.46
C CYS A 79 -6.68 3.11 -0.47
N ARG A 80 -7.95 2.93 -0.10
CA ARG A 80 -9.08 3.42 -0.89
C ARG A 80 -9.00 4.93 -1.11
N VAL A 81 -8.70 5.69 -0.05
CA VAL A 81 -8.55 7.15 -0.15
C VAL A 81 -7.34 7.52 -1.02
N MET A 82 -6.21 6.80 -0.89
CA MET A 82 -5.00 7.06 -1.68
C MET A 82 -5.19 6.84 -3.18
N TYR A 83 -5.80 5.71 -3.56
CA TYR A 83 -5.87 5.28 -4.96
C TYR A 83 -7.14 5.72 -5.70
N HIS A 84 -8.23 5.94 -4.98
CA HIS A 84 -9.54 6.26 -5.57
C HIS A 84 -10.08 7.61 -5.10
N GLY A 85 -9.37 8.29 -4.20
CA GLY A 85 -9.84 9.52 -3.56
C GLY A 85 -11.05 9.28 -2.66
N LEU A 86 -11.45 10.34 -1.95
CA LEU A 86 -12.78 10.40 -1.36
C LEU A 86 -13.78 10.56 -2.50
N SER A 87 -14.26 9.45 -3.07
CA SER A 87 -15.42 9.50 -3.98
C SER A 87 -16.65 9.95 -3.18
N ARG A 88 -16.82 11.26 -3.01
CA ARG A 88 -18.13 11.88 -2.97
C ARG A 88 -18.63 11.82 -4.40
N GLY A 89 -19.69 11.06 -4.63
CA GLY A 89 -20.19 10.76 -5.96
C GLY A 89 -20.22 12.01 -6.85
N ASN A 90 -19.42 11.99 -7.92
CA ASN A 90 -19.77 12.64 -9.16
C ASN A 90 -18.96 12.04 -10.32
N SER A 91 -19.69 11.85 -11.41
CA SER A 91 -19.34 11.11 -12.61
C SER A 91 -18.14 11.70 -13.35
N ILE A 92 -17.05 10.93 -13.48
CA ILE A 92 -15.97 11.21 -14.45
C ILE A 92 -15.66 10.04 -15.39
N GLY A 93 -16.41 8.94 -15.32
CA GLY A 93 -16.23 7.75 -16.17
C GLY A 93 -16.70 7.86 -17.63
N LYS A 94 -16.82 9.06 -18.23
CA LYS A 94 -17.35 9.22 -19.61
C LYS A 94 -16.37 9.82 -20.63
N VAL A 95 -15.08 9.93 -20.32
CA VAL A 95 -14.12 10.64 -21.20
C VAL A 95 -13.17 9.72 -21.99
N LEU A 96 -13.15 8.40 -21.79
CA LEU A 96 -12.15 7.53 -22.44
C LEU A 96 -12.70 6.48 -23.44
N THR A 97 -13.96 6.54 -23.85
CA THR A 97 -14.51 5.59 -24.84
C THR A 97 -14.64 6.14 -26.26
N ASP A 98 -14.14 7.34 -26.57
CA ASP A 98 -14.46 8.01 -27.84
C ASP A 98 -13.23 8.45 -28.66
N VAL A 99 -12.22 7.59 -28.73
CA VAL A 99 -11.21 7.71 -29.80
C VAL A 99 -10.97 6.35 -30.45
N SER A 100 -11.82 6.03 -31.43
CA SER A 100 -11.51 5.18 -32.58
C SER A 100 -12.12 5.88 -33.79
N PRO A 101 -11.33 6.04 -34.86
CA PRO A 101 -11.41 5.07 -35.97
C PRO A 101 -10.10 4.34 -36.22
#